data_AF-A0A3C1BMJ7-F1
#
_entry.id   AF-A0A3C1BMJ7-F1
#
_cell.length_a   1.000
_cell.length_b   1.000
_cell.length_c   1.000
_cell.angle_alpha   90.00
_cell.angle_beta   90.00
_cell.angle_gamma   90.00
#
_symmetry.space_group_name_H-M   'P 1'
#
loop_
_entity.id
_entity.type
_entity.pdbx_description
1 polymer ?
#
loop_
_entity_poly.entity_id
_entity_poly.type
_entity_poly.pdbx_seq_one_letter_code
_entity_poly.pdbx_strand_id
1 'polypeptide(L)'
;MPDMPDTTVSVREIFGFETDLEVPAFAERNEYVPDFDADYLFDKNTTLALLAGFAHNRRVMVQGYHGTGKSTHIEQVAARLNWPCVRVNLDSHVSRIDLVGKDAIVLRDGQQVTEFQEGILPWALQNPVALVFDEYDAGRPDV
;
A
#
# COMPACT_ATOMS: atom_id res chain seq x y z
N MET A 1 4.03 14.40 2.87
CA MET A 1 2.66 13.83 2.81
C MET A 1 1.96 14.22 4.10
N PRO A 2 0.64 14.48 4.10
CA PRO A 2 -0.09 14.64 5.36
C PRO A 2 0.12 13.42 6.25
N ASP A 3 0.24 13.61 7.58
CA ASP A 3 0.60 12.54 8.53
C ASP A 3 -0.55 11.56 8.81
N MET A 4 -1.79 11.95 8.48
CA MET A 4 -3.00 11.15 8.65
C MET A 4 -4.06 11.54 7.61
N PRO A 5 -5.02 10.65 7.30
CA PRO A 5 -6.17 10.99 6.45
C PRO A 5 -6.89 12.24 6.95
N ASP A 6 -7.24 13.14 6.05
CA ASP A 6 -7.79 14.47 6.33
C ASP A 6 -9.23 14.66 5.84
N THR A 7 -9.81 13.63 5.23
CA THR A 7 -11.21 13.61 4.79
C THR A 7 -11.84 12.22 4.94
N THR A 8 -13.15 12.13 4.69
CA THR A 8 -13.89 10.87 4.58
C THR A 8 -14.62 10.81 3.24
N VAL A 9 -14.82 9.59 2.74
CA VAL A 9 -15.59 9.36 1.51
C VAL A 9 -16.72 8.37 1.74
N SER A 10 -17.86 8.62 1.09
CA SER A 10 -19.00 7.71 1.08
C SER A 10 -18.70 6.49 0.20
N VAL A 11 -18.76 5.29 0.79
CA VAL A 11 -18.56 4.04 0.05
C VAL A 11 -19.63 3.84 -1.02
N ARG A 12 -20.84 4.34 -0.76
CA ARG A 12 -21.94 4.30 -1.72
C ARG A 12 -21.64 5.14 -2.96
N GLU A 13 -21.18 6.36 -2.76
CA GLU A 13 -20.92 7.30 -3.86
C GLU A 13 -19.70 6.87 -4.69
N ILE A 14 -18.63 6.40 -4.02
CA ILE A 14 -17.36 6.10 -4.67
C ILE A 14 -17.36 4.70 -5.32
N PHE A 15 -17.96 3.70 -4.66
CA PHE A 15 -17.91 2.30 -5.13
C PHE A 15 -19.27 1.77 -5.60
N GLY A 16 -20.36 2.54 -5.45
CA GLY A 16 -21.70 2.12 -5.89
C GLY A 16 -22.33 1.02 -5.02
N PHE A 17 -21.83 0.80 -3.80
CA PHE A 17 -22.38 -0.23 -2.92
C PHE A 17 -23.46 0.34 -2.02
N GLU A 18 -24.61 -0.34 -1.96
CA GLU A 18 -25.68 -0.04 -1.00
C GLU A 18 -25.17 -0.25 0.45
N THR A 19 -24.68 0.82 1.07
CA THR A 19 -24.18 0.90 2.44
C THR A 19 -24.14 2.37 2.90
N ASP A 20 -24.06 2.58 4.20
CA ASP A 20 -23.88 3.90 4.84
C ASP A 20 -22.46 4.08 5.39
N LEU A 21 -21.53 3.21 4.99
CA LEU A 21 -20.14 3.30 5.41
C LEU A 21 -19.47 4.54 4.84
N GLU A 22 -18.77 5.26 5.71
CA GLU A 22 -17.78 6.25 5.36
C GLU A 22 -16.39 5.75 5.73
N VAL A 23 -15.41 6.04 4.89
CA VAL A 23 -14.03 5.56 5.03
C VAL A 23 -13.07 6.75 4.99
N PRO A 24 -12.05 6.80 5.88
CA PRO A 24 -11.01 7.82 5.81
C PRO A 24 -10.28 7.81 4.47
N ALA A 25 -9.91 8.99 3.98
CA ALA A 25 -9.24 9.20 2.72
C ALA A 25 -8.35 10.45 2.80
N PHE A 26 -7.58 10.70 1.74
CA PHE A 26 -6.82 11.93 1.58
C PHE A 26 -7.50 12.86 0.58
N ALA A 27 -7.54 14.15 0.88
CA ALA A 27 -8.11 15.15 -0.02
C ALA A 27 -7.25 15.35 -1.28
N GLU A 28 -5.92 15.32 -1.12
CA GLU A 28 -4.97 15.55 -2.20
C GLU A 28 -4.24 14.27 -2.63
N ARG A 29 -4.09 14.11 -3.95
CA ARG A 29 -3.28 13.04 -4.55
C ARG A 29 -1.79 13.38 -4.45
N ASN A 30 -0.94 12.38 -4.28
CA ASN A 30 0.52 12.49 -4.40
C ASN A 30 1.12 11.41 -5.31
N GLU A 31 2.45 11.41 -5.45
CA GLU A 31 3.19 10.51 -6.35
C GLU A 31 3.09 9.01 -6.00
N TYR A 32 2.76 8.66 -4.75
CA TYR A 32 2.59 7.26 -4.33
C TYR A 32 1.14 6.78 -4.42
N VAL A 33 0.19 7.64 -4.82
CA VAL A 33 -1.19 7.21 -5.07
C VAL A 33 -1.25 6.52 -6.44
N PRO A 34 -1.74 5.27 -6.52
CA PRO A 34 -1.84 4.55 -7.78
C PRO A 34 -2.70 5.28 -8.82
N ASP A 35 -2.52 4.89 -10.08
CA ASP A 35 -3.32 5.45 -11.16
C ASP A 35 -4.79 5.08 -11.05
N PHE A 36 -5.64 6.06 -11.31
CA PHE A 36 -7.08 5.95 -11.26
C PHE A 36 -7.60 5.44 -12.60
N ASP A 37 -8.26 4.28 -12.59
CA ASP A 37 -9.00 3.75 -13.73
C ASP A 37 -10.51 3.93 -13.50
N ALA A 38 -11.17 4.80 -14.26
CA ALA A 38 -12.60 5.08 -14.11
C ALA A 38 -13.51 3.88 -14.43
N ASP A 39 -13.04 2.96 -15.28
CA ASP A 39 -13.82 1.84 -15.80
C ASP A 39 -13.65 0.56 -14.96
N TYR A 40 -12.85 0.62 -13.89
CA TYR A 40 -12.60 -0.53 -13.02
C TYR A 40 -13.87 -1.03 -12.31
N LEU A 41 -14.13 -2.34 -12.43
CA LEU A 41 -15.26 -3.00 -11.80
C LEU A 41 -14.86 -3.67 -10.49
N PHE A 42 -15.41 -3.17 -9.38
CA PHE A 42 -15.10 -3.67 -8.05
C PHE A 42 -15.96 -4.89 -7.66
N ASP A 43 -15.31 -5.97 -7.23
CA ASP A 43 -15.94 -6.98 -6.38
C ASP A 43 -16.28 -6.39 -4.99
N LYS A 44 -17.56 -6.47 -4.61
CA LYS A 44 -18.09 -5.85 -3.38
C LYS A 44 -17.45 -6.40 -2.12
N ASN A 45 -17.34 -7.73 -2.00
CA ASN A 45 -16.87 -8.36 -0.77
C ASN A 45 -15.40 -8.06 -0.51
N THR A 46 -14.56 -8.17 -1.54
CA THR A 46 -13.13 -7.86 -1.49
C THR A 46 -12.92 -6.39 -1.14
N THR A 47 -13.69 -5.50 -1.79
CA THR A 47 -13.59 -4.06 -1.54
C THR A 47 -13.96 -3.71 -0.10
N LEU A 48 -15.08 -4.23 0.44
CA LEU A 48 -15.46 -3.98 1.82
C LEU A 48 -14.43 -4.49 2.84
N ALA A 49 -13.78 -5.63 2.56
CA ALA A 49 -12.69 -6.12 3.39
C ALA A 49 -11.47 -5.19 3.35
N LEU A 50 -11.09 -4.70 2.16
CA LEU A 50 -10.00 -3.74 1.99
C LEU A 50 -10.31 -2.41 2.69
N LEU A 51 -11.51 -1.87 2.51
CA LEU A 51 -11.97 -0.65 3.18
C LEU A 51 -11.93 -0.76 4.70
N ALA A 52 -12.26 -1.92 5.27
CA ALA A 52 -12.07 -2.18 6.70
C ALA A 52 -10.58 -2.20 7.10
N GLY A 53 -9.69 -2.61 6.20
CA GLY A 53 -8.24 -2.48 6.32
C GLY A 53 -7.79 -1.03 6.45
N PHE A 54 -8.16 -0.20 5.47
CA PHE A 54 -7.85 1.24 5.44
C PHE A 54 -8.44 1.99 6.64
N ALA A 55 -9.72 1.77 6.96
CA ALA A 55 -10.42 2.50 8.02
C ALA A 55 -9.97 2.15 9.44
N HIS A 56 -9.45 0.94 9.66
CA HIS A 56 -9.17 0.42 10.99
C HIS A 56 -7.75 -0.12 11.17
N ASN A 57 -6.85 0.19 10.23
CA ASN A 57 -5.48 -0.30 10.22
C ASN A 57 -5.39 -1.83 10.43
N ARG A 58 -6.27 -2.57 9.76
CA ARG A 58 -6.31 -4.04 9.82
C ARG A 58 -5.45 -4.62 8.70
N ARG A 59 -4.70 -5.68 9.01
CA ARG A 59 -4.01 -6.46 7.98
C ARG A 59 -5.05 -7.28 7.21
N VAL A 60 -5.05 -7.14 5.90
CA VAL A 60 -5.99 -7.82 5.00
C VAL A 60 -5.19 -8.70 4.05
N MET A 61 -5.58 -9.98 3.96
CA MET A 61 -5.02 -10.93 3.00
C MET A 61 -6.05 -11.15 1.89
N VAL A 62 -5.65 -10.86 0.64
CA VAL A 62 -6.48 -11.09 -0.55
C VAL A 62 -5.93 -12.31 -1.28
N GLN A 63 -6.71 -13.38 -1.34
CA GLN A 63 -6.31 -14.64 -1.97
C GLN A 63 -7.17 -14.94 -3.20
N GLY A 64 -6.56 -15.55 -4.22
CA GLY A 64 -7.20 -15.94 -5.47
C GLY A 64 -6.18 -16.40 -6.51
N TYR A 65 -6.65 -16.99 -7.60
CA TYR A 65 -5.77 -17.49 -8.67
C TYR A 65 -4.87 -16.40 -9.27
N HIS A 66 -3.77 -16.81 -9.90
CA HIS A 66 -2.91 -15.88 -10.62
C HIS A 66 -3.67 -15.19 -11.77
N GLY A 67 -3.38 -13.90 -11.99
CA GLY A 67 -4.01 -13.13 -13.07
C GLY A 67 -5.45 -12.66 -12.83
N THR A 68 -6.03 -12.85 -11.64
CA THR A 68 -7.41 -12.39 -11.33
C THR A 68 -7.51 -10.93 -10.88
N GLY A 69 -6.44 -10.13 -11.05
CA GLY A 69 -6.46 -8.70 -10.75
C GLY A 69 -6.39 -8.31 -9.28
N LYS A 70 -5.91 -9.18 -8.37
CA LYS A 70 -5.85 -8.92 -6.92
C LYS A 70 -5.09 -7.64 -6.57
N SER A 71 -3.87 -7.49 -7.07
CA SER A 71 -3.00 -6.34 -6.80
C SER A 71 -3.62 -5.06 -7.36
N THR A 72 -4.13 -5.13 -8.59
CA THR A 72 -4.88 -4.03 -9.22
C THR A 72 -6.12 -3.65 -8.42
N HIS A 73 -6.83 -4.61 -7.82
CA HIS A 73 -7.98 -4.33 -6.96
C HIS A 73 -7.58 -3.48 -5.76
N ILE A 74 -6.48 -3.83 -5.08
CA ILE A 74 -5.95 -3.05 -3.96
C ILE A 74 -5.53 -1.65 -4.42
N GLU A 75 -4.80 -1.56 -5.53
CA GLU A 75 -4.34 -0.29 -6.13
C GLU A 75 -5.53 0.61 -6.48
N GLN A 76 -6.59 0.06 -7.07
CA GLN A 76 -7.78 0.85 -7.42
C GLN A 76 -8.58 1.28 -6.20
N VAL A 77 -8.69 0.47 -5.14
CA VAL A 77 -9.27 0.93 -3.86
C VAL A 77 -8.45 2.08 -3.29
N ALA A 78 -7.12 1.96 -3.26
CA ALA A 78 -6.24 3.03 -2.79
C ALA A 78 -6.38 4.31 -3.63
N ALA A 79 -6.46 4.20 -4.95
CA ALA A 79 -6.66 5.33 -5.86
C ALA A 79 -7.98 6.08 -5.57
N ARG A 80 -9.06 5.37 -5.24
CA ARG A 80 -10.35 5.98 -4.86
C ARG A 80 -10.30 6.74 -3.54
N LEU A 81 -9.42 6.33 -2.64
CA LEU A 81 -9.20 6.97 -1.34
C LEU A 81 -8.09 8.04 -1.38
N ASN A 82 -7.49 8.28 -2.54
CA ASN A 82 -6.21 9.01 -2.70
C ASN A 82 -5.12 8.52 -1.72
N TRP A 83 -5.15 7.23 -1.37
CA TRP A 83 -4.27 6.69 -0.35
C TRP A 83 -2.93 6.28 -0.97
N PRO A 84 -1.78 6.75 -0.46
CA PRO A 84 -0.47 6.29 -0.91
C PRO A 84 -0.34 4.78 -0.81
N CYS A 85 0.05 4.09 -1.88
CA CYS A 85 0.12 2.63 -1.90
C CYS A 85 1.43 2.19 -2.53
N VAL A 86 2.23 1.46 -1.75
CA VAL A 86 3.52 0.93 -2.21
C VAL A 86 3.44 -0.59 -2.23
N ARG A 87 3.84 -1.17 -3.36
CA ARG A 87 3.82 -2.62 -3.57
C ARG A 87 5.24 -3.18 -3.54
N VAL A 88 5.42 -4.26 -2.80
CA VAL A 88 6.65 -5.06 -2.72
C VAL A 88 6.31 -6.45 -3.21
N ASN A 89 6.93 -6.86 -4.31
CA ASN A 89 6.75 -8.23 -4.83
C ASN A 89 7.69 -9.18 -4.09
N LEU A 90 7.17 -10.17 -3.36
CA LEU A 90 7.98 -11.07 -2.53
C LEU A 90 8.63 -12.21 -3.31
N ASP A 91 9.12 -11.92 -4.52
CA ASP A 91 9.85 -12.90 -5.33
C ASP A 91 11.25 -13.23 -4.74
N SER A 92 11.96 -14.15 -5.40
CA SER A 92 13.24 -14.66 -4.92
C SER A 92 14.36 -13.60 -4.80
N HIS A 93 14.19 -12.42 -5.40
CA HIS A 93 15.17 -11.34 -5.33
C HIS A 93 15.02 -10.47 -4.09
N VAL A 94 13.81 -10.37 -3.49
CA VAL A 94 13.60 -9.57 -2.29
C VAL A 94 14.28 -10.23 -1.09
N SER A 95 15.05 -9.43 -0.36
CA SER A 95 15.80 -9.85 0.82
C SER A 95 15.40 -9.04 2.06
N ARG A 96 15.80 -9.54 3.23
CA ARG A 96 15.65 -8.80 4.50
C ARG A 96 16.26 -7.41 4.45
N ILE A 97 17.31 -7.21 3.66
CA ILE A 97 17.99 -5.92 3.53
C ILE A 97 17.08 -4.91 2.81
N ASP A 98 16.29 -5.35 1.82
CA ASP A 98 15.36 -4.48 1.11
C ASP A 98 14.17 -4.10 2.00
N LEU A 99 13.76 -5.02 2.88
CA LEU A 99 12.67 -4.79 3.83
C LEU A 99 13.09 -3.93 5.02
N VAL A 100 14.18 -4.27 5.70
CA VAL A 100 14.61 -3.63 6.95
C VAL A 100 15.63 -2.53 6.73
N GLY A 101 16.56 -2.71 5.79
CA GLY A 101 17.65 -1.80 5.52
C GLY A 101 19.04 -2.42 5.74
N LYS A 102 20.07 -1.61 5.52
CA LYS A 102 21.48 -1.98 5.72
C LYS A 102 22.32 -0.75 6.04
N ASP A 103 23.46 -0.98 6.70
CA ASP A 103 24.53 0.00 6.72
C ASP A 103 25.15 0.13 5.33
N ALA A 104 25.20 1.36 4.81
CA ALA A 104 25.79 1.68 3.51
C ALA A 104 26.86 2.76 3.69
N ILE A 105 27.94 2.66 2.90
CA ILE A 105 28.92 3.74 2.80
C ILE A 105 28.39 4.74 1.79
N VAL A 106 28.15 5.97 2.25
CA VAL A 106 27.72 7.09 1.41
C VAL A 106 28.78 8.18 1.46
N LEU A 107 28.85 8.98 0.40
CA LEU A 107 29.71 10.17 0.37
C LEU A 107 28.91 11.36 0.89
N ARG A 108 29.38 11.95 1.99
CA ARG A 108 28.85 13.23 2.52
C ARG A 108 30.00 14.22 2.58
N ASP A 109 29.86 15.34 1.88
CA ASP A 109 30.91 16.38 1.78
C ASP A 109 32.29 15.85 1.35
N GLY A 110 32.30 14.84 0.47
CA GLY A 110 33.53 14.20 -0.03
C GLY A 110 34.18 13.20 0.94
N GLN A 111 33.59 12.95 2.12
CA GLN A 111 34.05 11.96 3.09
C GLN A 111 33.19 10.70 3.04
N GLN A 112 33.82 9.52 3.17
CA GLN A 112 33.12 8.25 3.31
C GLN A 112 32.58 8.15 4.74
N VAL A 113 31.26 8.11 4.87
CA VAL A 113 30.57 7.91 6.15
C VAL A 113 29.67 6.69 6.05
N THR A 114 29.57 5.93 7.14
CA THR A 114 28.62 4.82 7.25
C THR A 114 27.29 5.38 7.73
N GLU A 115 26.24 5.19 6.94
CA GLU A 115 24.88 5.61 7.26
C GLU A 115 23.94 4.41 7.10
N PHE A 116 22.98 4.28 8.03
CA PHE A 116 21.95 3.26 7.90
C PHE A 116 20.95 3.70 6.83
N GLN A 117 20.86 2.93 5.74
CA GLN A 117 19.87 3.12 4.70
C GLN A 117 18.64 2.28 5.05
N GLU A 118 17.54 2.94 5.38
CA GLU A 118 16.27 2.29 5.72
C GLU A 118 15.72 1.46 4.53
N GLY A 119 15.20 0.28 4.85
CA GLY A 119 14.38 -0.51 3.93
C GLY A 119 12.94 0.00 3.86
N ILE A 120 12.10 -0.70 3.09
CA ILE A 120 10.71 -0.27 2.87
C ILE A 120 9.84 -0.35 4.14
N LEU A 121 10.12 -1.27 5.07
CA LEU A 121 9.33 -1.43 6.30
C LEU A 121 9.50 -0.23 7.25
N PRO A 122 10.72 0.18 7.68
CA PRO A 122 10.87 1.38 8.50
C PRO A 122 10.30 2.63 7.85
N TRP A 123 10.49 2.79 6.53
CA TRP A 123 9.92 3.92 5.80
C TRP A 123 8.39 3.90 5.83
N ALA A 124 7.76 2.74 5.55
CA ALA A 124 6.30 2.61 5.57
C ALA A 124 5.69 2.76 6.97
N LEU A 125 6.44 2.49 8.04
CA LEU A 125 5.99 2.75 9.41
C LEU A 125 5.96 4.23 9.76
N GLN A 126 6.76 5.05 9.08
CA GLN A 126 6.87 6.50 9.30
C GLN A 126 5.97 7.31 8.37
N ASN A 127 5.38 6.67 7.34
CA ASN A 127 4.55 7.32 6.34
C ASN A 127 3.16 6.69 6.32
N PRO A 128 2.07 7.46 6.16
CA PRO A 128 0.72 6.90 6.11
C PRO A 128 0.43 6.28 4.74
N VAL A 129 1.03 5.11 4.51
CA VAL A 129 1.02 4.37 3.25
C VAL A 129 0.38 2.99 3.46
N ALA A 130 -0.37 2.53 2.46
CA ALA A 130 -0.72 1.12 2.35
C ALA A 130 0.45 0.35 1.77
N LEU A 131 1.09 -0.48 2.59
CA LEU A 131 2.13 -1.39 2.13
C LEU A 131 1.52 -2.72 1.68
N VAL A 132 1.70 -3.06 0.40
CA VAL A 132 1.17 -4.27 -0.21
C VAL A 132 2.30 -5.26 -0.44
N PHE A 133 2.23 -6.41 0.21
CA PHE A 133 3.06 -7.56 -0.10
C PHE A 133 2.38 -8.41 -1.17
N ASP A 134 2.90 -8.35 -2.38
CA ASP A 134 2.43 -9.16 -3.51
C ASP A 134 3.18 -10.49 -3.56
N GLU A 135 2.54 -11.51 -4.15
CA GLU A 135 3.06 -12.89 -4.23
C GLU A 135 3.57 -13.41 -2.88
N TYR A 136 2.80 -13.17 -1.81
CA TYR A 136 3.17 -13.49 -0.44
C TYR A 136 3.56 -14.97 -0.24
N ASP A 137 2.97 -15.88 -1.01
CA ASP A 137 3.27 -17.30 -1.00
C ASP A 137 4.61 -17.67 -1.67
N ALA A 138 5.17 -16.79 -2.51
CA ALA A 138 6.50 -16.93 -3.10
C ALA A 138 7.62 -16.43 -2.18
N GLY A 139 7.26 -15.65 -1.14
CA GLY A 139 8.19 -15.10 -0.16
C GLY A 139 8.99 -16.18 0.55
N ARG A 140 10.30 -15.96 0.69
CA ARG A 140 11.13 -16.85 1.51
C ARG A 140 10.69 -16.75 2.97
N PRO A 141 10.62 -17.86 3.73
CA PRO A 141 10.12 -17.83 5.11
C PRO A 141 10.90 -16.93 6.07
N ASP A 142 12.16 -16.62 5.74
CA ASP A 142 12.99 -15.72 6.52
C ASP A 142 12.77 -14.24 6.19
N VAL A 143 12.15 -13.90 5.05
CA VAL A 143 11.82 -12.55 4.62
C VAL A 143 10.43 -12.16 5.11
#